data_AF-A0A7C9DN47-F1
#
_entry.id   AF-A0A7C9DN47-F1
#
_cell.length_a   1.000
_cell.length_b   1.000
_cell.length_c   1.000
_cell.angle_alpha   90.00
_cell.angle_beta   90.00
_cell.angle_gamma   90.00
#
_symmetry.space_group_name_H-M   'P 1'
#
loop_
_entity.id
_entity.type
_entity.pdbx_description
1 polymer ?
#
loop_
_entity_poly.entity_id
_entity_poly.type
_entity_poly.pdbx_seq_one_letter_code
_entity_poly.pdbx_strand_id
1 'polypeptide(L)'
;LARGAQNPSGQPVWERHLLCARDLPRVTHAHREYDELADNTKCTPLDDLVHKCFFFGAKEMWTLRQLLPPHLKSATTFEVLSACIWQCRTIALELDPNDEVRFLP
;
A
#
# COMPACT_ATOMS: atom_id res chain seq x y z
N LEU A 1 -0.97 19.45 6.23
CA LEU A 1 -1.13 19.23 7.68
C LEU A 1 0.16 19.68 8.36
N ALA A 2 0.12 20.86 8.98
CA ALA A 2 1.19 21.58 9.70
C ALA A 2 2.57 21.80 9.02
N ARG A 3 3.21 20.87 8.30
CA ARG A 3 4.57 21.03 7.71
C ARG A 3 5.61 21.62 8.69
N GLY A 4 5.49 21.31 9.98
CA GLY A 4 6.34 21.87 11.05
C GLY A 4 5.80 23.13 11.75
N ALA A 5 4.63 23.64 11.37
CA ALA A 5 3.95 24.74 12.04
C ALA A 5 3.20 24.28 13.30
N GLN A 6 3.04 25.18 14.27
CA GLN A 6 2.33 24.91 15.53
C GLN A 6 0.84 24.64 15.34
N ASN A 7 0.23 25.17 14.29
CA ASN A 7 -1.19 24.98 13.97
C ASN A 7 -1.35 24.49 12.52
N PRO A 8 -2.37 23.67 12.24
CA PRO A 8 -2.65 23.24 10.87
C PRO A 8 -3.08 24.41 10.00
N SER A 9 -2.67 24.40 8.73
CA SER A 9 -2.99 25.44 7.74
C SER A 9 -4.48 25.52 7.37
N GLY A 10 -5.26 24.50 7.73
CA GLY A 10 -6.70 24.46 7.57
C GLY A 10 -7.32 23.87 8.84
N GLN A 11 -8.51 24.33 9.20
CA GLN A 11 -9.21 23.82 10.36
C GLN A 11 -9.62 22.36 10.14
N PRO A 12 -9.48 21.48 11.14
CA PRO A 12 -10.01 20.13 11.04
C PRO A 12 -11.55 20.21 10.98
N VAL A 13 -12.14 19.58 9.98
CA VAL A 13 -13.59 19.46 9.83
C VAL A 13 -14.02 18.08 10.32
N TRP A 14 -15.01 18.04 11.21
CA TRP A 14 -15.53 16.80 11.79
C TRP A 14 -16.94 16.48 11.28
N GLU A 15 -17.05 16.25 9.97
CA GLU A 15 -18.31 15.95 9.28
C GLU A 15 -18.41 14.48 8.86
N ARG A 16 -18.16 13.56 9.82
CA ARG A 16 -18.20 12.11 9.54
C ARG A 16 -19.53 11.61 9.00
N HIS A 17 -20.62 12.34 9.26
CA HIS A 17 -21.95 12.03 8.74
C HIS A 17 -22.00 12.03 7.20
N LEU A 18 -21.10 12.74 6.52
CA LEU A 18 -20.98 12.74 5.05
C LEU A 18 -20.50 11.38 4.50
N LEU A 19 -19.86 10.57 5.34
CA LEU A 19 -19.36 9.24 4.99
C LEU A 19 -20.32 8.12 5.44
N CYS A 20 -21.50 8.45 5.97
CA CYS A 20 -22.51 7.46 6.30
C CYS A 20 -23.01 6.74 5.05
N ALA A 21 -23.33 5.46 5.19
CA ALA A 21 -24.00 4.72 4.13
C ALA A 21 -25.36 5.35 3.82
N ARG A 22 -25.84 5.11 2.59
CA ARG A 22 -27.19 5.50 2.17
C ARG A 22 -28.25 4.75 2.99
N ASP A 23 -29.41 5.37 3.13
CA ASP A 23 -30.61 4.67 3.59
C ASP A 23 -30.97 3.57 2.58
N LEU A 24 -30.96 2.33 3.07
CA LEU A 24 -30.80 1.10 2.30
C LEU A 24 -29.40 1.02 1.64
N PRO A 25 -28.47 0.25 2.24
CA PRO A 25 -27.16 0.00 1.64
C PRO A 25 -27.28 -0.60 0.25
N ARG A 26 -26.57 -0.02 -0.72
CA ARG A 26 -26.49 -0.51 -2.09
C ARG A 26 -25.04 -0.74 -2.48
N VAL A 27 -24.62 -2.00 -2.36
CA VAL A 27 -23.32 -2.48 -2.84
C VAL A 27 -23.40 -2.63 -4.36
N THR A 28 -22.49 -1.96 -5.09
CA THR A 28 -22.48 -1.98 -6.57
C THR A 28 -21.43 -2.92 -7.16
N HIS A 29 -20.45 -3.35 -6.35
CA HIS A 29 -19.35 -4.19 -6.77
C HIS A 29 -19.00 -5.17 -5.65
N ALA A 30 -18.46 -6.34 -6.01
CA ALA A 30 -17.86 -7.23 -5.03
C ALA A 30 -16.57 -6.57 -4.50
N HIS A 31 -16.55 -6.28 -3.20
CA HIS A 31 -15.42 -5.63 -2.53
C HIS A 31 -14.39 -6.67 -2.11
N ARG A 32 -13.51 -7.03 -3.04
CA ARG A 32 -12.46 -8.05 -2.86
C ARG A 32 -11.47 -7.70 -1.76
N GLU A 33 -11.35 -6.43 -1.42
CA GLU A 33 -10.53 -5.97 -0.29
C GLU A 33 -10.97 -6.57 1.06
N TYR A 34 -12.23 -7.00 1.19
CA TYR A 34 -12.77 -7.64 2.39
C TYR A 34 -12.90 -9.17 2.30
N ASP A 35 -12.49 -9.79 1.18
CA ASP A 35 -12.52 -11.25 1.07
C ASP A 35 -11.53 -11.86 2.08
N GLU A 36 -11.95 -12.89 2.82
CA GLU A 36 -11.07 -13.64 3.72
C GLU A 36 -9.98 -14.35 2.91
N LEU A 37 -8.72 -14.11 3.26
CA LEU A 37 -7.61 -14.87 2.70
C LEU A 37 -7.41 -16.14 3.53
N ALA A 38 -7.09 -17.24 2.84
CA ALA A 38 -6.57 -18.42 3.53
C ALA A 38 -5.33 -18.00 4.34
N ASP A 39 -5.21 -18.50 5.57
CA ASP A 39 -4.10 -18.17 6.48
C ASP A 39 -2.84 -18.96 6.05
N ASN A 40 -2.35 -18.68 4.85
CA ASN A 40 -1.15 -19.27 4.24
C ASN A 40 0.09 -18.40 4.45
N THR A 41 -0.08 -17.18 4.95
CA THR A 41 1.04 -16.32 5.32
C THR A 41 1.66 -16.88 6.60
N LYS A 42 2.89 -17.40 6.52
CA LYS A 42 3.70 -17.71 7.70
C LYS A 42 3.73 -16.47 8.59
N CYS A 43 2.93 -16.47 9.66
CA CYS A 43 2.80 -15.31 10.52
C CYS A 43 4.08 -15.23 11.35
N THR A 44 5.01 -14.36 10.93
CA THR A 44 6.22 -14.09 11.71
C THR A 44 5.76 -13.58 13.08
N PRO A 45 6.23 -14.18 14.18
CA PRO A 45 5.92 -13.69 15.52
C PRO A 45 6.20 -12.19 15.61
N LEU A 46 5.27 -11.44 16.21
CA LEU A 46 5.38 -9.97 16.31
C LEU A 46 6.70 -9.53 16.97
N ASP A 47 7.21 -10.34 17.90
CA ASP A 47 8.46 -10.07 18.64
C ASP A 47 9.72 -10.16 17.76
N ASP A 48 9.64 -10.80 16.59
CA ASP A 48 10.76 -10.95 15.65
C ASP A 48 10.78 -9.87 14.55
N LEU A 49 9.79 -8.96 14.54
CA LEU A 49 9.70 -7.92 13.53
C LEU A 49 10.67 -6.76 13.82
N VAL A 50 11.57 -6.49 12.87
CA VAL A 50 12.50 -5.36 12.96
C VAL A 50 12.00 -4.20 12.10
N HIS A 51 11.89 -3.02 12.71
CA HIS A 51 11.61 -1.78 11.98
C HIS A 51 12.90 -1.19 11.38
N LYS A 52 12.93 -1.01 10.07
CA LYS A 52 14.00 -0.32 9.34
C LYS A 52 13.42 0.66 8.32
N CYS A 53 14.12 1.76 8.10
CA CYS A 53 13.76 2.76 7.10
C CYS A 53 14.75 2.73 5.92
N PHE A 54 14.23 2.89 4.71
CA PHE A 54 15.01 2.98 3.48
C PHE A 54 14.66 4.29 2.78
N PHE A 55 15.66 4.94 2.18
CA PHE A 55 15.48 6.19 1.44
C PHE A 55 15.58 5.94 -0.06
N PHE A 56 14.60 6.43 -0.81
CA PHE A 56 14.55 6.35 -2.27
C PHE A 56 14.60 7.76 -2.85
N GLY A 57 15.76 8.13 -3.40
CA GLY A 57 15.98 9.42 -4.05
C GLY A 57 15.69 9.36 -5.55
N ALA A 58 15.99 10.47 -6.23
CA ALA A 58 15.81 10.58 -7.68
C ALA A 58 16.61 9.51 -8.46
N LYS A 59 17.81 9.16 -7.98
CA LYS A 59 18.66 8.15 -8.61
C LYS A 59 18.04 6.75 -8.51
N GLU A 60 17.64 6.34 -7.30
CA GLU A 60 17.02 5.04 -7.06
C GLU A 60 15.71 4.90 -7.84
N MET A 61 14.88 5.95 -7.82
CA MET A 61 13.64 5.98 -8.59
C MET A 61 13.88 5.93 -10.10
N TRP A 62 14.92 6.60 -10.60
CA TRP A 62 15.29 6.52 -12.01
C TRP A 62 15.68 5.10 -12.40
N THR A 63 16.51 4.43 -11.59
CA THR A 63 16.91 3.04 -11.83
C THR A 63 15.71 2.10 -11.82
N LEU A 64 14.82 2.18 -10.82
CA LEU A 64 13.59 1.38 -10.78
C LEU A 64 12.74 1.59 -12.03
N ARG A 65 12.59 2.84 -12.47
CA ARG A 65 11.84 3.17 -13.68
C ARG A 65 12.47 2.60 -14.94
N GLN A 66 13.79 2.43 -15.01
CA GLN A 66 14.43 1.81 -16.17
C GLN A 66 14.07 0.34 -16.33
N LEU A 67 13.82 -0.37 -15.23
CA LEU A 67 13.41 -1.78 -15.23
C LEU A 67 11.96 -1.99 -15.72
N LEU A 68 11.15 -0.95 -15.73
CA LEU A 68 9.75 -1.05 -16.15
C LEU A 68 9.62 -1.25 -17.67
N PRO A 69 8.64 -2.06 -18.12
CA PRO A 69 8.21 -2.10 -19.51
C PRO A 69 7.80 -0.72 -20.05
N PRO A 70 7.88 -0.49 -21.38
CA PRO A 70 7.58 0.82 -21.97
C PRO A 70 6.19 1.38 -21.62
N HIS A 71 5.16 0.52 -21.57
CA HIS A 71 3.79 0.93 -21.27
C HIS A 71 3.57 1.34 -19.80
N LEU A 72 4.50 1.03 -18.89
CA LEU A 72 4.44 1.39 -17.47
C LEU A 72 5.36 2.56 -17.10
N LYS A 73 6.06 3.17 -18.08
CA LYS A 73 6.97 4.30 -17.80
C LYS A 73 6.24 5.54 -17.25
N SER A 74 4.95 5.67 -17.53
CA SER A 74 4.07 6.73 -17.01
C SER A 74 3.59 6.51 -15.58
N ALA A 75 3.86 5.35 -14.97
CA ALA A 75 3.45 5.06 -13.60
C ALA A 75 3.96 6.11 -12.60
N THR A 76 3.16 6.42 -11.61
CA THR A 76 3.50 7.36 -10.54
C THR A 76 4.62 6.82 -9.66
N THR A 77 5.32 7.69 -8.94
CA THR A 77 6.37 7.26 -7.99
C THR A 77 5.82 6.32 -6.93
N PHE A 78 4.59 6.56 -6.47
CA PHE A 78 3.92 5.70 -5.50
C PHE A 78 3.72 4.29 -6.06
N GLU A 79 3.14 4.16 -7.26
CA GLU A 79 2.89 2.85 -7.90
C GLU A 79 4.18 2.06 -8.14
N VAL A 80 5.24 2.73 -8.63
CA VAL A 80 6.53 2.06 -8.89
C VAL A 80 7.15 1.56 -7.59
N LEU A 81 7.14 2.39 -6.55
CA LEU A 81 7.75 2.05 -5.27
C LEU A 81 6.96 0.98 -4.53
N SER A 82 5.62 1.11 -4.48
CA SER A 82 4.76 0.13 -3.82
C SER A 82 4.84 -1.24 -4.51
N ALA A 83 4.82 -1.29 -5.84
CA ALA A 83 4.97 -2.53 -6.59
C ALA A 83 6.35 -3.18 -6.34
N CYS A 84 7.42 -2.38 -6.32
CA CYS A 84 8.76 -2.88 -6.01
C CYS A 84 8.84 -3.46 -4.60
N ILE A 85 8.32 -2.75 -3.59
CA ILE A 85 8.30 -3.22 -2.20
C ILE A 85 7.47 -4.51 -2.08
N TRP A 86 6.30 -4.55 -2.72
CA TRP A 86 5.45 -5.73 -2.75
C TRP A 86 6.19 -6.93 -3.33
N GLN A 87 6.82 -6.76 -4.49
CA GLN A 87 7.61 -7.81 -5.14
C GLN A 87 8.76 -8.28 -4.26
N CYS A 88 9.54 -7.36 -3.69
CA CYS A 88 10.65 -7.70 -2.80
C CYS A 88 10.17 -8.46 -1.56
N ARG A 89 9.04 -8.06 -0.96
CA ARG A 89 8.43 -8.77 0.19
C ARG A 89 8.03 -10.18 -0.19
N THR A 90 7.33 -10.36 -1.31
CA THR A 90 6.91 -11.69 -1.78
C THR A 90 8.11 -12.62 -2.01
N ILE A 91 9.18 -12.10 -2.62
CA ILE A 91 10.42 -12.86 -2.83
C ILE A 91 11.08 -13.21 -1.49
N ALA A 92 11.23 -12.24 -0.58
CA ALA A 92 11.92 -12.45 0.70
C ALA A 92 11.18 -13.41 1.64
N LEU A 93 9.86 -13.54 1.50
CA LEU A 93 9.05 -14.46 2.29
C LEU A 93 8.97 -15.87 1.70
N GLU A 94 9.48 -16.08 0.48
CA GLU A 94 9.47 -17.36 -0.24
C GLU A 94 8.07 -18.02 -0.22
N LEU A 95 7.04 -17.22 -0.54
CA LEU A 95 5.64 -17.67 -0.58
C LEU A 95 5.42 -18.66 -1.74
N ASP A 96 4.37 -19.48 -1.64
CA ASP A 96 4.04 -20.40 -2.74
C ASP A 96 3.65 -19.56 -3.97
N PRO A 97 4.13 -19.91 -5.18
CA PRO A 97 3.77 -19.19 -6.40
C PRO A 97 2.25 -19.14 -6.70
N ASN A 98 1.47 -20.06 -6.12
CA ASN A 98 0.02 -20.12 -6.25
C ASN A 98 -0.72 -19.38 -5.12
N ASP A 99 0.00 -18.85 -4.12
CA ASP A 99 -0.61 -18.05 -3.06
C ASP A 99 -1.08 -16.69 -3.61
N GLU A 100 -2.28 -16.29 -3.22
CA GLU A 100 -2.75 -14.93 -3.43
C GLU A 100 -2.05 -14.00 -2.43
N VAL A 101 -1.16 -13.14 -2.92
CA VAL A 101 -0.45 -12.17 -2.07
C VAL A 101 -1.06 -10.78 -2.25
N ARG A 102 -1.63 -10.23 -1.18
CA ARG A 102 -2.13 -8.84 -1.19
C ARG A 102 -1.04 -7.86 -0.78
N PHE A 103 -1.05 -6.68 -1.41
CA PHE A 103 -0.30 -5.55 -0.90
C PHE A 103 -1.10 -4.93 0.24
N LEU A 104 -0.60 -5.07 1.46
CA LEU A 104 -1.15 -4.42 2.65
C LEU A 104 -0.31 -3.16 2.92
N PRO A 105 -0.80 -1.96 2.57
CA PRO A 105 -0.10 -0.69 2.81
C PRO A 105 -0.07 -0.30 4.29
#